data_AF-A0A804KJ64-F1
#
_entry.id   AF-A0A804KJ64-F1
#
_cell.length_a   1.000
_cell.length_b   1.000
_cell.length_c   1.000
_cell.angle_alpha   90.00
_cell.angle_beta   90.00
_cell.angle_gamma   90.00
#
_symmetry.space_group_name_H-M   'P 1'
#
loop_
_entity.id
_entity.type
_entity.pdbx_description
1 polymer ?
#
loop_
_entity_poly.entity_id
_entity_poly.type
_entity_poly.pdbx_seq_one_letter_code
_entity_poly.pdbx_strand_id
1 'polypeptide(L)'
;MGASRLVIASIVFFLLVAGVWAEEAAIGDGIVEPEPSDSALKRELELLRSKIQDLEIGISDRTRELNNRDDRIKNLEKIIQEKSATISTLNGQIESLQKKGALDAEELLGKAYTRAAGLEKQVDNLRNELETQSNNRGALEARASEAEKKVRELILKLENLEKTNDEQKHLIRKTERALQVAKEELIIVQLEATAKLEELTKIHGAWLPPWFATHISYCQNLVETHWKEHGKPALDVVLQKASDKSAQAQKWLEPHLEIVKTRWVPAVKERWVILVTSAEPYVQQVSTKTMEVYETSKNTIAPHVEKVQKVADPYLQEAKKLSKPYIDQVATVTKPHVEKVRITLKPYTKRVVHVYRKLHKSVAAYHRQVEASIKEHLKKHELTEPLVTKELVWYMASATLALAIFCVYRLVACILWSKMRKSTQNGQTKNAHRRPKRRHADK
;
A
#
# COMPACT_ATOMS: atom_id res chain seq x y z
N MET A 1 -48.86 -34.35 -33.51
CA MET A 1 -49.36 -35.34 -32.51
C MET A 1 -50.87 -35.20 -32.44
N GLY A 2 -51.62 -36.31 -32.42
CA GLY A 2 -53.08 -36.35 -32.70
C GLY A 2 -53.39 -36.12 -34.18
N ALA A 3 -54.32 -36.81 -34.87
CA ALA A 3 -55.23 -37.92 -34.52
C ALA A 3 -55.75 -38.56 -35.85
N SER A 4 -56.27 -39.80 -35.96
CA SER A 4 -56.35 -40.97 -35.05
C SER A 4 -56.83 -42.22 -35.80
N ARG A 5 -56.29 -43.40 -35.42
CA ARG A 5 -56.88 -44.77 -35.28
C ARG A 5 -57.96 -45.33 -36.26
N LEU A 6 -58.01 -46.67 -36.32
CA LEU A 6 -59.01 -47.59 -36.94
C LEU A 6 -58.87 -47.83 -38.47
N VAL A 7 -59.07 -49.05 -39.03
CA VAL A 7 -59.10 -50.42 -38.44
C VAL A 7 -59.02 -51.53 -39.54
N ILE A 8 -58.37 -52.66 -39.22
CA ILE A 8 -58.54 -54.07 -39.70
C ILE A 8 -58.48 -54.43 -41.21
N ALA A 9 -57.86 -55.59 -41.48
CA ALA A 9 -57.72 -56.28 -42.76
C ALA A 9 -58.96 -57.09 -43.20
N SER A 10 -59.02 -57.51 -44.47
CA SER A 10 -59.73 -58.73 -44.86
C SER A 10 -59.13 -59.35 -46.14
N ILE A 11 -59.13 -60.69 -46.21
CA ILE A 11 -58.63 -61.53 -47.31
C ILE A 11 -59.68 -62.64 -47.54
N VAL A 12 -59.72 -63.26 -48.73
CA VAL A 12 -60.56 -64.43 -49.12
C VAL A 12 -62.03 -64.02 -49.40
N PHE A 13 -62.64 -64.20 -50.59
CA PHE A 13 -62.63 -65.27 -51.61
C PHE A 13 -63.37 -66.56 -51.21
N PHE A 14 -64.70 -66.52 -51.06
CA PHE A 14 -65.57 -67.70 -51.24
C PHE A 14 -67.01 -67.31 -51.63
N LEU A 15 -67.30 -67.44 -52.94
CA LEU A 15 -68.36 -68.26 -53.56
C LEU A 15 -69.86 -68.24 -53.10
N LEU A 16 -70.71 -68.50 -54.11
CA LEU A 16 -72.13 -68.91 -54.09
C LEU A 16 -73.20 -67.84 -53.76
N VAL A 17 -74.41 -67.81 -54.33
CA VAL A 17 -75.03 -68.26 -55.62
C VAL A 17 -76.54 -67.94 -55.54
N ALA A 18 -77.19 -67.66 -56.68
CA ALA A 18 -78.54 -68.11 -57.08
C ALA A 18 -79.44 -67.02 -57.71
N GLY A 19 -80.07 -67.37 -58.85
CA GLY A 19 -81.31 -66.76 -59.34
C GLY A 19 -81.29 -66.21 -60.77
N VAL A 20 -81.90 -66.78 -61.83
CA VAL A 20 -82.29 -68.16 -62.25
C VAL A 20 -83.01 -68.05 -63.64
N TRP A 21 -83.18 -69.18 -64.36
CA TRP A 21 -83.92 -69.36 -65.65
C TRP A 21 -83.21 -68.85 -66.93
N ALA A 22 -83.30 -69.47 -68.11
CA ALA A 22 -83.93 -70.73 -68.56
C ALA A 22 -83.40 -71.06 -69.99
N GLU A 23 -83.51 -72.27 -70.60
CA GLU A 23 -83.65 -73.67 -70.14
C GLU A 23 -83.46 -74.59 -71.39
N GLU A 24 -83.12 -75.89 -71.25
CA GLU A 24 -82.85 -76.79 -72.40
C GLU A 24 -83.47 -78.20 -72.22
N ALA A 25 -84.35 -78.58 -73.16
CA ALA A 25 -84.81 -79.95 -73.47
C ALA A 25 -85.76 -79.89 -74.70
N ALA A 26 -86.08 -80.92 -75.49
CA ALA A 26 -85.47 -82.17 -75.97
C ALA A 26 -86.60 -83.01 -76.64
N ILE A 27 -86.24 -83.99 -77.49
CA ILE A 27 -87.02 -85.17 -77.94
C ILE A 27 -88.02 -85.03 -79.12
N GLY A 28 -87.80 -85.91 -80.11
CA GLY A 28 -88.82 -86.56 -80.96
C GLY A 28 -89.08 -85.92 -82.33
N ASP A 29 -89.33 -86.66 -83.41
CA ASP A 29 -89.23 -88.10 -83.74
C ASP A 29 -89.36 -88.24 -85.29
N GLY A 30 -89.21 -89.43 -85.87
CA GLY A 30 -89.94 -89.78 -87.10
C GLY A 30 -89.26 -89.55 -88.47
N ILE A 31 -88.35 -90.46 -88.82
CA ILE A 31 -88.22 -91.20 -90.11
C ILE A 31 -88.86 -90.60 -91.39
N VAL A 32 -88.09 -90.58 -92.49
CA VAL A 32 -88.42 -91.09 -93.87
C VAL A 32 -87.69 -90.29 -94.98
N GLU A 33 -86.86 -90.98 -95.77
CA GLU A 33 -86.33 -90.55 -97.09
C GLU A 33 -87.45 -90.36 -98.13
N PRO A 34 -87.28 -89.60 -99.26
CA PRO A 34 -86.01 -89.40 -99.97
C PRO A 34 -85.75 -87.97 -100.53
N GLU A 35 -84.62 -87.85 -101.23
CA GLU A 35 -84.20 -86.84 -102.22
C GLU A 35 -85.28 -86.29 -103.19
N PRO A 36 -85.04 -85.19 -103.96
CA PRO A 36 -83.96 -84.18 -103.87
C PRO A 36 -84.42 -82.70 -104.01
N SER A 37 -83.49 -81.73 -103.88
CA SER A 37 -83.23 -80.61 -104.84
C SER A 37 -82.84 -79.25 -104.21
N ASP A 38 -81.60 -78.87 -104.47
CA ASP A 38 -80.90 -77.58 -104.29
C ASP A 38 -81.71 -76.27 -104.07
N SER A 39 -81.56 -75.66 -102.89
CA SER A 39 -81.65 -74.18 -102.74
C SER A 39 -81.09 -73.58 -101.43
N ALA A 40 -80.82 -74.39 -100.38
CA ALA A 40 -80.47 -73.88 -99.05
C ALA A 40 -79.06 -73.26 -98.93
N LEU A 41 -78.05 -73.85 -99.58
CA LEU A 41 -76.62 -73.52 -99.39
C LEU A 41 -76.24 -72.05 -99.68
N LYS A 42 -77.04 -71.34 -100.47
CA LYS A 42 -76.69 -69.99 -100.94
C LYS A 42 -76.79 -68.92 -99.85
N ARG A 43 -77.74 -69.05 -98.91
CA ARG A 43 -77.92 -68.09 -97.80
C ARG A 43 -76.81 -68.18 -96.75
N GLU A 44 -76.33 -69.39 -96.45
CA GLU A 44 -75.25 -69.59 -95.49
C GLU A 44 -73.92 -69.04 -96.00
N LEU A 45 -73.67 -69.14 -97.31
CA LEU A 45 -72.48 -68.58 -97.96
C LEU A 45 -72.46 -67.03 -97.89
N GLU A 46 -73.60 -66.36 -98.08
CA GLU A 46 -73.71 -64.91 -97.93
C GLU A 46 -73.57 -64.46 -96.46
N LEU A 47 -74.15 -65.23 -95.52
CA LEU A 47 -74.00 -64.98 -94.07
C LEU A 47 -72.55 -65.12 -93.60
N LEU A 48 -71.84 -66.16 -94.06
CA LEU A 48 -70.43 -66.35 -93.75
C LEU A 48 -69.57 -65.23 -94.35
N ARG A 49 -69.89 -64.78 -95.56
CA ARG A 49 -69.14 -63.70 -96.22
C ARG A 49 -69.26 -62.36 -95.50
N SER A 50 -70.47 -61.96 -95.08
CA SER A 50 -70.64 -60.71 -94.31
C SER A 50 -69.91 -60.79 -92.96
N LYS A 51 -69.97 -61.94 -92.29
CA LYS A 51 -69.30 -62.18 -91.01
C LYS A 51 -67.77 -62.19 -91.13
N ILE A 52 -67.22 -62.70 -92.23
CA ILE A 52 -65.79 -62.58 -92.57
C ILE A 52 -65.42 -61.11 -92.79
N GLN A 53 -66.25 -60.34 -93.50
CA GLN A 53 -65.98 -58.93 -93.80
C GLN A 53 -66.04 -58.03 -92.55
N ASP A 54 -67.00 -58.26 -91.64
CA ASP A 54 -67.05 -57.59 -90.33
C ASP A 54 -65.86 -57.97 -89.44
N LEU A 55 -65.42 -59.23 -89.47
CA LEU A 55 -64.21 -59.67 -88.76
C LEU A 55 -62.94 -59.05 -89.36
N GLU A 56 -62.87 -58.90 -90.68
CA GLU A 56 -61.74 -58.27 -91.38
C GLU A 56 -61.64 -56.77 -91.06
N ILE A 57 -62.78 -56.06 -91.05
CA ILE A 57 -62.87 -54.67 -90.57
C ILE A 57 -62.44 -54.61 -89.09
N GLY A 58 -62.97 -55.49 -88.24
CA GLY A 58 -62.62 -55.56 -86.82
C GLY A 58 -61.14 -55.88 -86.55
N ILE A 59 -60.50 -56.70 -87.38
CA ILE A 59 -59.06 -56.98 -87.32
C ILE A 59 -58.27 -55.73 -87.76
N SER A 60 -58.67 -55.06 -88.83
CA SER A 60 -57.98 -53.88 -89.34
C SER A 60 -57.99 -52.72 -88.34
N ASP A 61 -59.14 -52.45 -87.70
CA ASP A 61 -59.25 -51.35 -86.73
C ASP A 61 -58.55 -51.69 -85.41
N ARG A 62 -58.58 -52.97 -84.98
CA ARG A 62 -57.82 -53.44 -83.80
C ARG A 62 -56.31 -53.42 -84.03
N THR A 63 -55.85 -53.67 -85.26
CA THR A 63 -54.45 -53.49 -85.66
C THR A 63 -54.05 -52.01 -85.64
N ARG A 64 -54.94 -51.12 -86.10
CA ARG A 64 -54.73 -49.67 -86.05
C ARG A 64 -54.66 -49.15 -84.63
N GLU A 65 -55.52 -49.65 -83.73
CA GLU A 65 -55.48 -49.31 -82.31
C GLU A 65 -54.22 -49.85 -81.63
N LEU A 66 -53.79 -51.09 -81.95
CA LEU A 66 -52.54 -51.66 -81.45
C LEU A 66 -51.34 -50.78 -81.83
N ASN A 67 -51.22 -50.35 -83.10
CA ASN A 67 -50.14 -49.46 -83.53
C ASN A 67 -50.15 -48.11 -82.75
N ASN A 68 -51.32 -47.50 -82.54
CA ASN A 68 -51.44 -46.27 -81.75
C ASN A 68 -51.06 -46.49 -80.26
N ARG A 69 -51.40 -47.65 -79.68
CA ARG A 69 -50.95 -48.03 -78.34
C ARG A 69 -49.44 -48.26 -78.29
N ASP A 70 -48.86 -48.86 -79.33
CA ASP A 70 -47.42 -49.13 -79.44
C ASP A 70 -46.60 -47.83 -79.56
N ASP A 71 -47.08 -46.85 -80.34
CA ASP A 71 -46.45 -45.53 -80.42
C ASP A 71 -46.59 -44.70 -79.13
N ARG A 72 -47.69 -44.91 -78.37
CA ARG A 72 -47.80 -44.39 -77.00
C ARG A 72 -46.82 -45.05 -76.04
N ILE A 73 -46.57 -46.36 -76.17
CA ILE A 73 -45.57 -47.09 -75.37
C ILE A 73 -44.16 -46.54 -75.66
N LYS A 74 -43.77 -46.40 -76.93
CA LYS A 74 -42.46 -45.81 -77.32
C LYS A 74 -42.25 -44.41 -76.74
N ASN A 75 -43.29 -43.57 -76.74
CA ASN A 75 -43.23 -42.23 -76.14
C ASN A 75 -43.08 -42.29 -74.60
N LEU A 76 -43.79 -43.19 -73.93
CA LEU A 76 -43.65 -43.39 -72.48
C LEU A 76 -42.26 -43.94 -72.12
N GLU A 77 -41.73 -44.87 -72.89
CA GLU A 77 -40.39 -45.43 -72.70
C GLU A 77 -39.30 -44.37 -72.85
N LYS A 78 -39.41 -43.50 -73.87
CA LYS A 78 -38.51 -42.35 -74.03
C LYS A 78 -38.57 -41.40 -72.82
N ILE A 79 -39.77 -41.08 -72.33
CA ILE A 79 -39.93 -40.25 -71.11
C ILE A 79 -39.31 -40.94 -69.89
N ILE A 80 -39.45 -42.26 -69.75
CA ILE A 80 -38.83 -43.03 -68.67
C ILE A 80 -37.29 -42.98 -68.75
N GLN A 81 -36.70 -43.11 -69.95
CA GLN A 81 -35.25 -42.95 -70.14
C GLN A 81 -34.77 -41.54 -69.81
N GLU A 82 -35.47 -40.49 -70.27
CA GLU A 82 -35.13 -39.11 -69.91
C GLU A 82 -35.21 -38.87 -68.40
N LYS A 83 -36.26 -39.38 -67.74
CA LYS A 83 -36.41 -39.30 -66.28
C LYS A 83 -35.32 -40.06 -65.54
N SER A 84 -34.97 -41.28 -65.95
CA SER A 84 -33.92 -42.07 -65.31
C SER A 84 -32.53 -41.41 -65.43
N ALA A 85 -32.24 -40.77 -66.57
CA ALA A 85 -31.03 -39.96 -66.75
C ALA A 85 -31.00 -38.74 -65.80
N THR A 86 -32.14 -38.04 -65.63
CA THR A 86 -32.22 -36.92 -64.67
C THR A 86 -32.10 -37.38 -63.21
N ILE A 87 -32.63 -38.55 -62.85
CA ILE A 87 -32.47 -39.12 -61.50
C ILE A 87 -31.00 -39.49 -61.24
N SER A 88 -30.32 -40.06 -62.23
CA SER A 88 -28.90 -40.43 -62.13
C SER A 88 -27.99 -39.20 -61.92
N THR A 89 -28.27 -38.10 -62.63
CA THR A 89 -27.54 -36.84 -62.45
C THR A 89 -27.84 -36.17 -61.10
N LEU A 90 -29.10 -36.16 -60.65
CA LEU A 90 -29.46 -35.64 -59.33
C LEU A 90 -28.85 -36.45 -58.18
N ASN A 91 -28.82 -37.78 -58.28
CA ASN A 91 -28.16 -38.64 -57.28
C ASN A 91 -26.65 -38.37 -57.20
N GLY A 92 -25.97 -38.20 -58.35
CA GLY A 92 -24.55 -37.81 -58.36
C GLY A 92 -24.29 -36.44 -57.72
N GLN A 93 -25.20 -35.48 -57.94
CA GLN A 93 -25.13 -34.17 -57.26
C GLN A 93 -25.34 -34.30 -55.74
N ILE A 94 -26.33 -35.06 -55.28
CA ILE A 94 -26.59 -35.33 -53.86
C ILE A 94 -25.37 -35.98 -53.20
N GLU A 95 -24.78 -37.00 -53.82
CA GLU A 95 -23.60 -37.68 -53.28
C GLU A 95 -22.38 -36.74 -53.21
N SER A 96 -22.20 -35.86 -54.21
CA SER A 96 -21.14 -34.84 -54.18
C SER A 96 -21.32 -33.81 -53.06
N LEU A 97 -22.56 -33.35 -52.82
CA LEU A 97 -22.89 -32.41 -51.75
C LEU A 97 -22.76 -33.07 -50.37
N GLN A 98 -23.14 -34.34 -50.24
CA GLN A 98 -23.01 -35.09 -48.99
C GLN A 98 -21.54 -35.35 -48.63
N LYS A 99 -20.70 -35.72 -49.60
CA LYS A 99 -19.24 -35.86 -49.39
C LYS A 99 -18.60 -34.52 -49.02
N LYS A 100 -18.98 -33.43 -49.70
CA LYS A 100 -18.47 -32.08 -49.38
C LYS A 100 -18.89 -31.63 -47.98
N GLY A 101 -20.17 -31.79 -47.63
CA GLY A 101 -20.68 -31.43 -46.30
C GLY A 101 -20.07 -32.24 -45.16
N ALA A 102 -19.73 -33.51 -45.40
CA ALA A 102 -19.00 -34.33 -44.43
C ALA A 102 -17.57 -33.84 -44.22
N LEU A 103 -16.82 -33.55 -45.29
CA LEU A 103 -15.45 -33.02 -45.22
C LEU A 103 -15.39 -31.65 -44.54
N ASP A 104 -16.29 -30.73 -44.93
CA ASP A 104 -16.35 -29.38 -44.33
C ASP A 104 -16.69 -29.46 -42.81
N ALA A 105 -17.53 -30.42 -42.40
CA ALA A 105 -17.86 -30.65 -40.99
C ALA A 105 -16.70 -31.28 -40.19
N GLU A 106 -15.99 -32.24 -40.78
CA GLU A 106 -14.83 -32.91 -40.15
C GLU A 106 -13.66 -31.93 -39.97
N GLU A 107 -13.39 -31.07 -40.96
CA GLU A 107 -12.37 -30.02 -40.85
C GLU A 107 -12.73 -28.97 -39.77
N LEU A 108 -14.00 -28.60 -39.66
CA LEU A 108 -14.49 -27.71 -38.60
C LEU A 108 -14.39 -28.35 -37.20
N LEU A 109 -14.69 -29.63 -37.07
CA LEU A 109 -14.50 -30.38 -35.81
C LEU A 109 -13.03 -30.45 -35.42
N GLY A 110 -12.11 -30.77 -36.35
CA GLY A 110 -10.67 -30.77 -36.07
C GLY A 110 -10.13 -29.41 -35.59
N LYS A 111 -10.61 -28.31 -36.20
CA LYS A 111 -10.31 -26.94 -35.75
C LYS A 111 -10.91 -26.61 -34.38
N ALA A 112 -12.09 -27.14 -34.06
CA ALA A 112 -12.72 -26.96 -32.75
C ALA A 112 -11.95 -27.72 -31.65
N TYR A 113 -11.57 -28.98 -31.88
CA TYR A 113 -10.81 -29.79 -30.92
C TYR A 113 -9.42 -29.23 -30.64
N THR A 114 -8.68 -28.83 -31.69
CA THR A 114 -7.36 -28.20 -31.51
C THR A 114 -7.44 -26.87 -30.75
N ARG A 115 -8.49 -26.07 -30.99
CA ARG A 115 -8.77 -24.85 -30.22
C ARG A 115 -9.18 -25.14 -28.77
N ALA A 116 -9.97 -26.19 -28.53
CA ALA A 116 -10.37 -26.60 -27.19
C ALA A 116 -9.17 -27.05 -26.35
N ALA A 117 -8.32 -27.94 -26.87
CA ALA A 117 -7.09 -28.37 -26.20
C ALA A 117 -6.10 -27.21 -25.97
N GLY A 118 -6.04 -26.26 -26.90
CA GLY A 118 -5.25 -25.03 -26.74
C GLY A 118 -5.76 -24.10 -25.63
N LEU A 119 -7.08 -24.03 -25.42
CA LEU A 119 -7.71 -23.29 -24.33
C LEU A 119 -7.60 -24.01 -22.99
N GLU A 120 -7.77 -25.32 -22.97
CA GLU A 120 -7.60 -26.19 -21.79
C GLU A 120 -6.19 -26.01 -21.19
N LYS A 121 -5.15 -26.08 -22.03
CA LYS A 121 -3.77 -25.81 -21.61
C LYS A 121 -3.54 -24.39 -21.08
N GLN A 122 -4.30 -23.39 -21.55
CA GLN A 122 -4.25 -22.03 -20.98
C GLN A 122 -4.93 -21.97 -19.61
N VAL A 123 -6.06 -22.67 -19.43
CA VAL A 123 -6.76 -22.77 -18.14
C VAL A 123 -5.87 -23.46 -17.10
N ASP A 124 -5.20 -24.55 -17.44
CA ASP A 124 -4.28 -25.25 -16.53
C ASP A 124 -3.08 -24.38 -16.15
N ASN A 125 -2.47 -23.68 -17.11
CA ASN A 125 -1.39 -22.73 -16.83
C ASN A 125 -1.84 -21.61 -15.88
N LEU A 126 -3.03 -21.02 -16.12
CA LEU A 126 -3.59 -19.98 -15.26
C LEU A 126 -3.95 -20.50 -13.87
N ARG A 127 -4.42 -21.76 -13.77
CA ARG A 127 -4.71 -22.43 -12.49
C ARG A 127 -3.45 -22.63 -11.66
N ASN A 128 -2.36 -23.09 -12.29
CA ASN A 128 -1.07 -23.26 -11.62
C ASN A 128 -0.50 -21.92 -11.14
N GLU A 129 -0.57 -20.87 -11.95
CA GLU A 129 -0.14 -19.51 -11.56
C GLU A 129 -1.01 -18.92 -10.43
N LEU A 130 -2.32 -19.20 -10.43
CA LEU A 130 -3.20 -18.79 -9.33
C LEU A 130 -2.85 -19.50 -8.02
N GLU A 131 -2.46 -20.78 -8.08
CA GLU A 131 -2.04 -21.56 -6.91
C GLU A 131 -0.69 -21.09 -6.36
N THR A 132 0.31 -20.84 -7.22
CA THR A 132 1.59 -20.25 -6.78
C THR A 132 1.40 -18.85 -6.19
N GLN A 133 0.55 -18.02 -6.81
CA GLN A 133 0.21 -16.69 -6.29
C GLN A 133 -0.52 -16.78 -4.93
N SER A 134 -1.44 -17.72 -4.76
CA SER A 134 -2.15 -17.97 -3.50
C SER A 134 -1.19 -18.35 -2.37
N ASN A 135 -0.27 -19.29 -2.64
CA ASN A 135 0.76 -19.72 -1.70
C ASN A 135 1.70 -18.57 -1.31
N ASN A 136 2.14 -17.76 -2.29
CA ASN A 136 2.93 -16.55 -2.05
C ASN A 136 2.17 -15.51 -1.22
N ARG A 137 0.86 -15.34 -1.45
CA ARG A 137 -0.01 -14.45 -0.65
C ARG A 137 -0.05 -14.90 0.81
N GLY A 138 -0.25 -16.20 1.06
CA GLY A 138 -0.23 -16.77 2.41
C GLY A 138 1.11 -16.58 3.14
N ALA A 139 2.23 -16.75 2.43
CA ALA A 139 3.56 -16.51 2.99
C ALA A 139 3.82 -15.03 3.33
N LEU A 140 3.31 -14.10 2.51
CA LEU A 140 3.37 -12.66 2.80
C LEU A 140 2.45 -12.26 3.96
N GLU A 141 1.25 -12.82 4.04
CA GLU A 141 0.28 -12.61 5.13
C GLU A 141 0.82 -13.11 6.47
N ALA A 142 1.47 -14.28 6.49
CA ALA A 142 2.18 -14.79 7.66
C ALA A 142 3.28 -13.83 8.14
N ARG A 143 4.15 -13.36 7.22
CA ARG A 143 5.21 -12.38 7.52
C ARG A 143 4.65 -11.05 8.02
N ALA A 144 3.55 -10.57 7.44
CA ALA A 144 2.86 -9.37 7.90
C ALA A 144 2.35 -9.54 9.34
N SER A 145 1.71 -10.68 9.66
CA SER A 145 1.23 -10.97 11.02
C SER A 145 2.36 -11.04 12.05
N GLU A 146 3.54 -11.53 11.66
CA GLU A 146 4.72 -11.58 12.54
C GLU A 146 5.34 -10.18 12.74
N ALA A 147 5.41 -9.38 11.67
CA ALA A 147 5.84 -7.98 11.74
C ALA A 147 4.90 -7.14 12.63
N GLU A 148 3.58 -7.33 12.51
CA GLU A 148 2.61 -6.68 13.40
C GLU A 148 2.80 -7.07 14.87
N LYS A 149 3.05 -8.35 15.16
CA LYS A 149 3.35 -8.80 16.54
C LYS A 149 4.59 -8.08 17.10
N LYS A 150 5.67 -7.98 16.30
CA LYS A 150 6.89 -7.26 16.68
C LYS A 150 6.64 -5.76 16.88
N VAL A 151 5.82 -5.12 16.04
CA VAL A 151 5.43 -3.71 16.21
C VAL A 151 4.64 -3.51 17.51
N ARG A 152 3.67 -4.39 17.84
CA ARG A 152 2.92 -4.34 19.10
C ARG A 152 3.84 -4.52 20.32
N GLU A 153 4.81 -5.43 20.25
CA GLU A 153 5.81 -5.62 21.32
C GLU A 153 6.70 -4.38 21.50
N LEU A 154 7.14 -3.75 20.41
CA LEU A 154 7.94 -2.52 20.45
C LEU A 154 7.13 -1.34 21.01
N ILE A 155 5.84 -1.22 20.69
CA ILE A 155 4.94 -0.21 21.28
C ILE A 155 4.85 -0.39 22.81
N LEU A 156 4.65 -1.62 23.29
CA LEU A 156 4.61 -1.90 24.74
C LEU A 156 5.94 -1.58 25.44
N LYS A 157 7.08 -1.88 24.80
CA LYS A 157 8.41 -1.49 25.32
C LYS A 157 8.58 0.02 25.37
N LEU A 158 8.10 0.74 24.35
CA LEU A 158 8.17 2.20 24.29
C LEU A 158 7.28 2.87 25.35
N GLU A 159 6.07 2.36 25.59
CA GLU A 159 5.17 2.84 26.65
C GLU A 159 5.78 2.63 28.05
N ASN A 160 6.46 1.51 28.28
CA ASN A 160 7.16 1.25 29.56
C ASN A 160 8.40 2.16 29.74
N LEU A 161 9.12 2.48 28.67
CA LEU A 161 10.21 3.47 28.71
C LEU A 161 9.68 4.89 28.94
N GLU A 162 8.52 5.24 28.39
CA GLU A 162 7.87 6.54 28.64
C GLU A 162 7.48 6.70 30.11
N LYS A 163 6.87 5.67 30.72
CA LYS A 163 6.53 5.65 32.16
C LYS A 163 7.75 5.84 33.05
N THR A 164 8.82 5.06 32.85
CA THR A 164 10.05 5.18 33.67
C THR A 164 10.75 6.53 33.48
N ASN A 165 10.70 7.12 32.28
CA ASN A 165 11.22 8.46 32.03
C ASN A 165 10.41 9.55 32.76
N ASP A 166 9.08 9.47 32.78
CA ASP A 166 8.24 10.41 33.55
C ASP A 166 8.40 10.23 35.08
N GLU A 167 8.61 9.00 35.57
CA GLU A 167 9.00 8.74 36.97
C GLU A 167 10.34 9.40 37.33
N GLN A 168 11.39 9.20 36.51
CA GLN A 168 12.70 9.83 36.71
C GLN A 168 12.60 11.36 36.70
N LYS A 169 11.84 11.93 35.77
CA LYS A 169 11.58 13.37 35.66
C LYS A 169 10.78 13.92 36.85
N HIS A 170 9.88 13.14 37.44
CA HIS A 170 9.23 13.49 38.71
C HIS A 170 10.22 13.47 39.88
N LEU A 171 11.11 12.48 39.96
CA LEU A 171 12.17 12.41 40.97
C LEU A 171 13.14 13.60 40.88
N ILE A 172 13.58 13.97 39.67
CA ILE A 172 14.44 15.14 39.42
C ILE A 172 13.74 16.43 39.92
N ARG A 173 12.46 16.62 39.61
CA ARG A 173 11.68 17.78 40.13
C ARG A 173 11.49 17.76 41.65
N LYS A 174 11.62 16.61 42.31
CA LYS A 174 11.56 16.51 43.78
C LYS A 174 12.92 16.90 44.39
N THR A 175 14.02 16.42 43.83
CA THR A 175 15.37 16.77 44.32
C THR A 175 15.74 18.21 44.01
N GLU A 176 15.35 18.75 42.85
CA GLU A 176 15.54 20.16 42.47
C GLU A 176 14.85 21.12 43.46
N ARG A 177 13.60 20.83 43.86
CA ARG A 177 12.88 21.60 44.88
C ARG A 177 13.54 21.51 46.26
N ALA A 178 13.97 20.32 46.69
CA ALA A 178 14.68 20.17 47.96
C ALA A 178 16.02 20.94 47.97
N LEU A 179 16.75 20.93 46.85
CA LEU A 179 17.98 21.70 46.68
C LEU A 179 17.72 23.22 46.69
N GLN A 180 16.60 23.68 46.13
CA GLN A 180 16.23 25.10 46.19
C GLN A 180 15.92 25.54 47.62
N VAL A 181 15.11 24.78 48.36
CA VAL A 181 14.80 25.07 49.77
C VAL A 181 16.08 25.11 50.61
N ALA A 182 16.97 24.13 50.49
CA ALA A 182 18.25 24.11 51.22
C ALA A 182 19.17 25.30 50.89
N LYS A 183 19.11 25.83 49.66
CA LYS A 183 19.84 27.06 49.26
C LYS A 183 19.21 28.31 49.88
N GLU A 184 17.88 28.40 49.89
CA GLU A 184 17.15 29.51 50.49
C GLU A 184 17.37 29.56 52.01
N GLU A 185 17.30 28.42 52.70
CA GLU A 185 17.62 28.28 54.13
C GLU A 185 19.08 28.68 54.43
N LEU A 186 20.05 28.25 53.62
CA LEU A 186 21.46 28.63 53.79
C LEU A 186 21.67 30.15 53.68
N ILE A 187 21.01 30.81 52.72
CA ILE A 187 21.07 32.27 52.56
C ILE A 187 20.46 32.97 53.78
N ILE A 188 19.33 32.48 54.30
CA ILE A 188 18.69 33.03 55.51
C ILE A 188 19.63 32.92 56.72
N VAL A 189 20.24 31.75 56.95
CA VAL A 189 21.17 31.53 58.08
C VAL A 189 22.42 32.40 57.95
N GLN A 190 22.96 32.59 56.74
CA GLN A 190 24.08 33.50 56.51
C GLN A 190 23.71 34.95 56.84
N LEU A 191 22.54 35.42 56.36
CA LEU A 191 22.06 36.77 56.64
C LEU A 191 21.82 36.99 58.15
N GLU A 192 21.19 36.04 58.85
CA GLU A 192 20.97 36.11 60.30
C GLU A 192 22.30 36.16 61.08
N ALA A 193 23.30 35.36 60.68
CA ALA A 193 24.62 35.41 61.29
C ALA A 193 25.31 36.76 61.08
N THR A 194 25.21 37.36 59.88
CA THR A 194 25.75 38.71 59.62
C THR A 194 25.01 39.80 60.40
N ALA A 195 23.68 39.71 60.52
CA ALA A 195 22.87 40.68 61.27
C ALA A 195 23.22 40.65 62.76
N LYS A 196 23.33 39.45 63.36
CA LYS A 196 23.74 39.31 64.77
C LYS A 196 25.16 39.82 65.02
N LEU A 197 26.08 39.66 64.07
CA LEU A 197 27.42 40.24 64.15
C LEU A 197 27.40 41.79 64.13
N GLU A 198 26.55 42.38 63.29
CA GLU A 198 26.34 43.84 63.27
C GLU A 198 25.66 44.38 64.54
N GLU A 199 24.68 43.67 65.09
CA GLU A 199 24.06 44.05 66.37
C GLU A 199 25.09 43.97 67.52
N LEU A 200 25.87 42.88 67.57
CA LEU A 200 26.90 42.70 68.58
C LEU A 200 27.92 43.84 68.54
N THR A 201 28.45 44.16 67.36
CA THR A 201 29.43 45.25 67.19
C THR A 201 28.86 46.63 67.56
N LYS A 202 27.58 46.92 67.25
CA LYS A 202 26.92 48.17 67.65
C LYS A 202 26.72 48.27 69.17
N ILE A 203 26.27 47.20 69.83
CA ILE A 203 26.05 47.18 71.29
C ILE A 203 27.37 47.32 72.06
N HIS A 204 28.44 46.68 71.60
CA HIS A 204 29.75 46.75 72.26
C HIS A 204 30.49 48.07 72.00
N GLY A 205 30.17 48.79 70.91
CA GLY A 205 30.81 50.08 70.60
C GLY A 205 30.49 51.24 71.58
N ALA A 206 29.39 51.15 72.34
CA ALA A 206 28.90 52.25 73.18
C ALA A 206 28.69 51.90 74.68
N TRP A 207 28.79 50.62 75.06
CA TRP A 207 28.51 50.14 76.42
C TRP A 207 29.70 49.45 77.10
N LEU A 208 30.94 49.73 76.71
CA LEU A 208 32.11 49.22 77.42
C LEU A 208 32.67 50.27 78.40
N PRO A 209 32.56 50.05 79.72
CA PRO A 209 33.28 50.86 80.70
C PRO A 209 34.78 50.85 80.40
N PRO A 210 35.52 51.94 80.69
CA PRO A 210 36.97 51.99 80.44
C PRO A 210 37.76 50.83 81.06
N TRP A 211 37.32 50.31 82.22
CA TRP A 211 37.93 49.14 82.85
C TRP A 211 37.69 47.83 82.08
N PHE A 212 36.56 47.68 81.39
CA PHE A 212 36.27 46.51 80.56
C PHE A 212 36.95 46.62 79.19
N ALA A 213 37.09 47.84 78.65
CA ALA A 213 37.92 48.08 77.48
C ALA A 213 39.39 47.71 77.74
N THR A 214 39.97 48.13 78.87
CA THR A 214 41.33 47.70 79.26
C THR A 214 41.42 46.21 79.57
N HIS A 215 40.37 45.59 80.13
CA HIS A 215 40.32 44.14 80.34
C HIS A 215 40.24 43.37 79.01
N ILE A 216 39.47 43.83 78.03
CA ILE A 216 39.47 43.26 76.67
C ILE A 216 40.84 43.44 76.03
N SER A 217 41.49 44.61 76.11
CA SER A 217 42.84 44.79 75.57
C SER A 217 43.87 43.89 76.28
N TYR A 218 43.73 43.65 77.58
CA TYR A 218 44.55 42.68 78.31
C TYR A 218 44.31 41.25 77.82
N CYS A 219 43.05 40.82 77.69
CA CYS A 219 42.69 39.50 77.18
C CYS A 219 43.09 39.32 75.70
N GLN A 220 42.96 40.35 74.86
CA GLN A 220 43.44 40.36 73.47
C GLN A 220 44.94 40.18 73.41
N ASN A 221 45.71 40.95 74.21
CA ASN A 221 47.16 40.77 74.32
C ASN A 221 47.54 39.37 74.80
N LEU A 222 46.84 38.82 75.81
CA LEU A 222 47.14 37.50 76.37
C LEU A 222 46.77 36.35 75.42
N VAL A 223 45.68 36.50 74.65
CA VAL A 223 45.33 35.59 73.55
C VAL A 223 46.32 35.75 72.39
N GLU A 224 46.78 36.95 72.06
CA GLU A 224 47.74 37.17 70.99
C GLU A 224 49.14 36.64 71.34
N THR A 225 49.61 36.78 72.58
CA THR A 225 50.87 36.16 73.04
C THR A 225 50.75 34.65 73.05
N HIS A 226 49.72 34.07 73.67
CA HIS A 226 49.52 32.63 73.72
C HIS A 226 49.23 32.02 72.33
N TRP A 227 48.63 32.78 71.42
CA TRP A 227 48.50 32.40 70.00
C TRP A 227 49.87 32.42 69.30
N LYS A 228 50.71 33.43 69.52
CA LYS A 228 52.06 33.49 68.94
C LYS A 228 53.00 32.42 69.49
N GLU A 229 52.93 32.11 70.79
CA GLU A 229 53.80 31.15 71.47
C GLU A 229 53.37 29.68 71.27
N HIS A 230 52.07 29.40 71.18
CA HIS A 230 51.56 28.02 71.14
C HIS A 230 50.62 27.73 69.97
N GLY A 231 49.70 28.64 69.64
CA GLY A 231 48.70 28.42 68.58
C GLY A 231 49.31 28.37 67.17
N LYS A 232 50.08 29.39 66.81
CA LYS A 232 50.71 29.52 65.49
C LYS A 232 51.74 28.42 65.21
N PRO A 233 52.68 28.07 66.12
CA PRO A 233 53.61 26.97 65.87
C PRO A 233 52.91 25.62 65.68
N ALA A 234 51.83 25.35 66.43
CA ALA A 234 51.04 24.13 66.26
C ALA A 234 50.32 24.10 64.91
N LEU A 235 49.78 25.24 64.46
CA LEU A 235 49.09 25.35 63.17
C LEU A 235 50.07 25.24 62.00
N ASP A 236 51.25 25.87 62.08
CA ASP A 236 52.32 25.77 61.10
C ASP A 236 52.82 24.31 60.96
N VAL A 237 52.99 23.58 62.08
CA VAL A 237 53.33 22.14 62.08
C VAL A 237 52.24 21.28 61.43
N VAL A 238 50.95 21.58 61.67
CA VAL A 238 49.83 20.87 61.01
C VAL A 238 49.81 21.16 59.51
N LEU A 239 50.03 22.41 59.10
CA LEU A 239 50.08 22.82 57.70
C LEU A 239 51.23 22.11 56.96
N GLN A 240 52.42 22.10 57.56
CA GLN A 240 53.61 21.42 57.02
C GLN A 240 53.39 19.91 56.88
N LYS A 241 52.80 19.28 57.91
CA LYS A 241 52.50 17.84 57.89
C LYS A 241 51.42 17.48 56.86
N ALA A 242 50.48 18.39 56.59
CA ALA A 242 49.50 18.25 55.52
C ALA A 242 50.15 18.38 54.12
N SER A 243 51.06 19.33 53.91
CA SER A 243 51.82 19.45 52.65
C SER A 243 52.75 18.26 52.42
N ASP A 244 53.42 17.76 53.46
CA ASP A 244 54.29 16.57 53.34
C ASP A 244 53.47 15.33 52.95
N LYS A 245 52.24 15.20 53.49
CA LYS A 245 51.33 14.11 53.14
C LYS A 245 50.75 14.24 51.73
N SER A 246 50.43 15.45 51.26
CA SER A 246 49.98 15.65 49.88
C SER A 246 51.10 15.38 48.86
N ALA A 247 52.34 15.82 49.15
CA ALA A 247 53.52 15.50 48.34
C ALA A 247 53.84 14.00 48.33
N GLN A 248 53.65 13.31 49.46
CA GLN A 248 53.79 11.84 49.54
C GLN A 248 52.72 11.12 48.71
N ALA A 249 51.46 11.60 48.71
CA ALA A 249 50.40 11.06 47.87
C ALA A 249 50.63 11.33 46.38
N GLN A 250 51.18 12.50 46.02
CA GLN A 250 51.52 12.83 44.63
C GLN A 250 52.61 11.90 44.08
N LYS A 251 53.69 11.66 44.85
CA LYS A 251 54.75 10.69 44.50
C LYS A 251 54.23 9.24 44.41
N TRP A 252 53.17 8.89 45.13
CA TRP A 252 52.53 7.58 45.02
C TRP A 252 51.67 7.46 43.75
N LEU A 253 51.00 8.53 43.32
CA LEU A 253 50.18 8.56 42.10
C LEU A 253 51.01 8.61 40.81
N GLU A 254 52.17 9.26 40.83
CA GLU A 254 53.08 9.45 39.69
C GLU A 254 53.39 8.15 38.90
N PRO A 255 53.83 7.02 39.51
CA PRO A 255 54.03 5.77 38.78
C PRO A 255 52.72 5.16 38.22
N HIS A 256 51.59 5.34 38.90
CA HIS A 256 50.30 4.85 38.40
C HIS A 256 49.81 5.66 37.19
N LEU A 257 50.05 6.98 37.18
CA LEU A 257 49.73 7.87 36.06
C LEU A 257 50.59 7.54 34.82
N GLU A 258 51.88 7.31 35.00
CA GLU A 258 52.75 6.85 33.91
C GLU A 258 52.40 5.45 33.42
N ILE A 259 51.95 4.52 34.28
CA ILE A 259 51.40 3.21 33.84
C ILE A 259 50.13 3.38 32.99
N VAL A 260 49.22 4.29 33.35
CA VAL A 260 48.02 4.58 32.52
C VAL A 260 48.44 5.12 31.15
N LYS A 261 49.34 6.11 31.13
CA LYS A 261 49.82 6.76 29.91
C LYS A 261 50.62 5.83 28.99
N THR A 262 51.48 4.97 29.53
CA THR A 262 52.37 4.09 28.76
C THR A 262 51.76 2.74 28.40
N ARG A 263 50.89 2.17 29.25
CA ARG A 263 50.34 0.80 29.05
C ARG A 263 48.89 0.79 28.62
N TRP A 264 48.04 1.63 29.23
CA TRP A 264 46.59 1.57 28.99
C TRP A 264 46.17 2.37 27.75
N VAL A 265 46.70 3.59 27.56
CA VAL A 265 46.38 4.41 26.38
C VAL A 265 46.74 3.70 25.06
N PRO A 266 47.92 3.07 24.90
CA PRO A 266 48.23 2.32 23.67
C PRO A 266 47.39 1.06 23.51
N ALA A 267 47.21 0.24 24.57
CA ALA A 267 46.43 -0.99 24.49
C ALA A 267 44.94 -0.74 24.16
N VAL A 268 44.37 0.36 24.64
CA VAL A 268 43.03 0.81 24.25
C VAL A 268 43.02 1.23 22.77
N LYS A 269 44.01 2.01 22.32
CA LYS A 269 44.13 2.43 20.91
C LYS A 269 44.26 1.24 19.95
N GLU A 270 45.08 0.25 20.28
CA GLU A 270 45.24 -0.99 19.50
C GLU A 270 43.93 -1.76 19.40
N ARG A 271 43.21 -1.95 20.51
CA ARG A 271 41.90 -2.61 20.52
C ARG A 271 40.86 -1.86 19.69
N TRP A 272 40.87 -0.52 19.71
CA TRP A 272 40.02 0.29 18.83
C TRP A 272 40.36 0.11 17.35
N VAL A 273 41.65 0.09 16.99
CA VAL A 273 42.07 -0.18 15.60
C VAL A 273 41.62 -1.57 15.15
N ILE A 274 41.82 -2.61 15.98
CA ILE A 274 41.37 -3.98 15.68
C ILE A 274 39.84 -4.05 15.48
N LEU A 275 39.06 -3.35 16.30
CA LEU A 275 37.60 -3.27 16.16
C LEU A 275 37.19 -2.55 14.87
N VAL A 276 37.88 -1.47 14.49
CA VAL A 276 37.60 -0.74 13.23
C VAL A 276 37.97 -1.61 12.01
N THR A 277 39.16 -2.21 11.97
CA THR A 277 39.60 -3.07 10.86
C THR A 277 38.75 -4.33 10.73
N SER A 278 38.25 -4.90 11.83
CA SER A 278 37.34 -6.05 11.77
C SER A 278 35.91 -5.68 11.37
N ALA A 279 35.43 -4.47 11.68
CA ALA A 279 34.11 -3.99 11.25
C ALA A 279 34.06 -3.53 9.79
N GLU A 280 35.16 -2.96 9.27
CA GLU A 280 35.29 -2.43 7.91
C GLU A 280 34.77 -3.38 6.80
N PRO A 281 35.19 -4.66 6.71
CA PRO A 281 34.70 -5.56 5.66
C PRO A 281 33.19 -5.84 5.75
N TYR A 282 32.59 -5.86 6.94
CA TYR A 282 31.15 -6.03 7.10
C TYR A 282 30.40 -4.78 6.65
N VAL A 283 30.90 -3.58 6.98
CA VAL A 283 30.30 -2.32 6.51
C VAL A 283 30.40 -2.21 4.99
N GLN A 284 31.54 -2.57 4.39
CA GLN A 284 31.67 -2.62 2.93
C GLN A 284 30.74 -3.66 2.30
N GLN A 285 30.64 -4.88 2.85
CA GLN A 285 29.74 -5.92 2.32
C GLN A 285 28.25 -5.54 2.44
N VAL A 286 27.84 -4.90 3.53
CA VAL A 286 26.47 -4.37 3.67
C VAL A 286 26.24 -3.25 2.66
N SER A 287 27.22 -2.36 2.46
CA SER A 287 27.14 -1.26 1.47
C SER A 287 26.99 -1.79 0.04
N THR A 288 27.82 -2.75 -0.39
CA THR A 288 27.75 -3.32 -1.74
C THR A 288 26.43 -4.06 -1.97
N LYS A 289 26.03 -4.95 -1.06
CA LYS A 289 24.74 -5.66 -1.15
C LYS A 289 23.55 -4.70 -1.15
N THR A 290 23.60 -3.62 -0.38
CA THR A 290 22.54 -2.60 -0.37
C THR A 290 22.48 -1.86 -1.72
N MET A 291 23.63 -1.53 -2.31
CA MET A 291 23.71 -0.92 -3.64
C MET A 291 23.18 -1.85 -4.74
N GLU A 292 23.55 -3.13 -4.70
CA GLU A 292 23.07 -4.17 -5.62
C GLU A 292 21.54 -4.36 -5.53
N VAL A 293 21.00 -4.46 -4.32
CA VAL A 293 19.55 -4.54 -4.06
C VAL A 293 18.84 -3.26 -4.53
N TYR A 294 19.45 -2.09 -4.35
CA TYR A 294 18.89 -0.82 -4.83
C TYR A 294 18.85 -0.74 -6.36
N GLU A 295 19.95 -1.04 -7.06
CA GLU A 295 19.98 -1.00 -8.52
C GLU A 295 19.11 -2.09 -9.15
N THR A 296 19.07 -3.32 -8.60
CA THR A 296 18.15 -4.36 -9.08
C THR A 296 16.69 -3.99 -8.86
N SER A 297 16.34 -3.42 -7.70
CA SER A 297 14.99 -2.89 -7.43
C SER A 297 14.62 -1.77 -8.40
N LYS A 298 15.49 -0.78 -8.58
CA LYS A 298 15.33 0.34 -9.51
C LYS A 298 15.14 -0.13 -10.95
N ASN A 299 15.95 -1.07 -11.43
CA ASN A 299 15.83 -1.65 -12.78
C ASN A 299 14.56 -2.49 -12.96
N THR A 300 14.08 -3.16 -11.90
CA THR A 300 12.79 -3.90 -11.92
C THR A 300 11.60 -2.94 -11.95
N ILE A 301 11.66 -1.85 -11.20
CA ILE A 301 10.58 -0.86 -11.04
C ILE A 301 10.51 0.09 -12.26
N ALA A 302 11.63 0.44 -12.88
CA ALA A 302 11.71 1.35 -14.03
C ALA A 302 10.69 1.07 -15.16
N PRO A 303 10.58 -0.16 -15.72
CA PRO A 303 9.59 -0.42 -16.77
C PRO A 303 8.13 -0.34 -16.28
N HIS A 304 7.89 -0.55 -14.98
CA HIS A 304 6.54 -0.41 -14.40
C HIS A 304 6.18 1.07 -14.23
N VAL A 305 7.13 1.91 -13.79
CA VAL A 305 6.97 3.37 -13.75
C VAL A 305 6.77 3.93 -15.14
N GLU A 306 7.54 3.50 -16.14
CA GLU A 306 7.36 3.92 -17.54
C GLU A 306 5.99 3.50 -18.09
N LYS A 307 5.50 2.30 -17.76
CA LYS A 307 4.16 1.84 -18.15
C LYS A 307 3.05 2.65 -17.47
N VAL A 308 3.17 2.94 -16.18
CA VAL A 308 2.23 3.82 -15.45
C VAL A 308 2.27 5.22 -16.02
N GLN A 309 3.45 5.76 -16.35
CA GLN A 309 3.59 7.08 -16.95
C GLN A 309 2.95 7.13 -18.34
N LYS A 310 3.17 6.13 -19.22
CA LYS A 310 2.51 6.05 -20.54
C LYS A 310 0.98 5.97 -20.44
N VAL A 311 0.44 5.36 -19.37
CA VAL A 311 -1.01 5.32 -19.12
C VAL A 311 -1.51 6.63 -18.52
N ALA A 312 -0.75 7.27 -17.64
CA ALA A 312 -1.14 8.51 -16.96
C ALA A 312 -0.97 9.76 -17.84
N ASP A 313 0.04 9.80 -18.73
CA ASP A 313 0.37 10.95 -19.57
C ASP A 313 -0.83 11.45 -20.40
N PRO A 314 -1.63 10.61 -21.07
CA PRO A 314 -2.86 11.05 -21.75
C PRO A 314 -3.82 11.80 -20.82
N TYR A 315 -4.12 11.23 -19.64
CA TYR A 315 -5.01 11.85 -18.66
C TYR A 315 -4.42 13.14 -18.06
N LEU A 316 -3.11 13.18 -17.81
CA LEU A 316 -2.41 14.38 -17.34
C LEU A 316 -2.38 15.48 -18.41
N GLN A 317 -2.22 15.14 -19.68
CA GLN A 317 -2.30 16.10 -20.79
C GLN A 317 -3.72 16.61 -21.00
N GLU A 318 -4.74 15.77 -20.82
CA GLU A 318 -6.15 16.19 -20.88
C GLU A 318 -6.55 17.06 -19.69
N ALA A 319 -6.19 16.67 -18.46
CA ALA A 319 -6.32 17.50 -17.27
C ALA A 319 -5.55 18.82 -17.42
N LYS A 320 -4.38 18.82 -18.06
CA LYS A 320 -3.62 20.04 -18.39
C LYS A 320 -4.34 20.89 -19.44
N LYS A 321 -4.92 20.31 -20.49
CA LYS A 321 -5.74 21.06 -21.47
C LYS A 321 -6.96 21.72 -20.80
N LEU A 322 -7.64 21.00 -19.91
CA LEU A 322 -8.81 21.50 -19.19
C LEU A 322 -8.45 22.56 -18.14
N SER A 323 -7.39 22.35 -17.36
CA SER A 323 -6.99 23.27 -16.28
C SER A 323 -6.24 24.50 -16.77
N LYS A 324 -5.47 24.40 -17.86
CA LYS A 324 -4.67 25.52 -18.39
C LYS A 324 -5.47 26.82 -18.62
N PRO A 325 -6.64 26.86 -19.27
CA PRO A 325 -7.40 28.11 -19.41
C PRO A 325 -7.82 28.71 -18.06
N TYR A 326 -8.19 27.90 -17.07
CA TYR A 326 -8.51 28.39 -15.72
C TYR A 326 -7.27 28.87 -14.96
N ILE A 327 -6.14 28.17 -15.08
CA ILE A 327 -4.85 28.60 -14.50
C ILE A 327 -4.38 29.90 -15.15
N ASP A 328 -4.49 30.03 -16.47
CA ASP A 328 -4.15 31.23 -17.22
C ASP A 328 -5.11 32.40 -16.88
N GLN A 329 -6.41 32.12 -16.65
CA GLN A 329 -7.39 33.11 -16.18
C GLN A 329 -7.10 33.57 -14.75
N VAL A 330 -6.83 32.65 -13.82
CA VAL A 330 -6.43 32.99 -12.45
C VAL A 330 -5.10 33.75 -12.46
N ALA A 331 -4.13 33.34 -13.28
CA ALA A 331 -2.84 34.02 -13.42
C ALA A 331 -3.01 35.43 -13.99
N THR A 332 -3.81 35.63 -15.04
CA THR A 332 -4.05 36.95 -15.64
C THR A 332 -4.80 37.90 -14.71
N VAL A 333 -5.84 37.43 -14.00
CA VAL A 333 -6.54 38.20 -12.97
C VAL A 333 -5.63 38.54 -11.79
N THR A 334 -4.82 37.58 -11.34
CA THR A 334 -3.99 37.74 -10.13
C THR A 334 -2.68 38.50 -10.39
N LYS A 335 -2.17 38.51 -11.63
CA LYS A 335 -0.93 39.21 -12.05
C LYS A 335 -0.89 40.69 -11.67
N PRO A 336 -1.90 41.55 -11.99
CA PRO A 336 -1.88 42.96 -11.57
C PRO A 336 -1.93 43.12 -10.04
N HIS A 337 -2.65 42.25 -9.32
CA HIS A 337 -2.71 42.29 -7.86
C HIS A 337 -1.37 41.89 -7.21
N VAL A 338 -0.75 40.80 -7.68
CA VAL A 338 0.58 40.36 -7.22
C VAL A 338 1.66 41.40 -7.56
N GLU A 339 1.61 42.03 -8.74
CA GLU A 339 2.59 43.05 -9.09
C GLU A 339 2.38 44.35 -8.29
N LYS A 340 1.13 44.75 -8.03
CA LYS A 340 0.82 45.85 -7.10
C LYS A 340 1.35 45.55 -5.69
N VAL A 341 1.12 44.34 -5.18
CA VAL A 341 1.66 43.87 -3.88
C VAL A 341 3.19 43.88 -3.89
N ARG A 342 3.85 43.39 -4.95
CA ARG A 342 5.32 43.42 -5.09
C ARG A 342 5.87 44.84 -5.09
N ILE A 343 5.26 45.77 -5.85
CA ILE A 343 5.66 47.18 -5.89
C ILE A 343 5.50 47.82 -4.51
N THR A 344 4.36 47.59 -3.84
CA THR A 344 4.09 48.12 -2.49
C THR A 344 5.03 47.53 -1.42
N LEU A 345 5.38 46.24 -1.49
CA LEU A 345 6.32 45.63 -0.54
C LEU A 345 7.79 45.94 -0.86
N LYS A 346 8.17 46.27 -2.10
CA LYS A 346 9.55 46.58 -2.52
C LYS A 346 10.34 47.49 -1.54
N PRO A 347 9.80 48.63 -1.04
CA PRO A 347 10.49 49.44 -0.03
C PRO A 347 10.63 48.73 1.33
N TYR A 348 9.63 47.97 1.77
CA TYR A 348 9.68 47.20 3.02
C TYR A 348 10.69 46.05 2.94
N THR A 349 10.72 45.29 1.84
CA THR A 349 11.72 44.25 1.60
C THR A 349 13.14 44.82 1.62
N LYS A 350 13.38 45.97 0.98
CA LYS A 350 14.68 46.68 1.07
C LYS A 350 15.04 47.06 2.51
N ARG A 351 14.07 47.55 3.30
CA ARG A 351 14.28 47.89 4.72
C ARG A 351 14.60 46.66 5.56
N VAL A 352 13.87 45.55 5.38
CA VAL A 352 14.12 44.27 6.07
C VAL A 352 15.50 43.72 5.73
N VAL A 353 15.90 43.70 4.45
CA VAL A 353 17.24 43.26 4.03
C VAL A 353 18.34 44.15 4.63
N HIS A 354 18.13 45.47 4.73
CA HIS A 354 19.08 46.36 5.38
C HIS A 354 19.21 46.07 6.89
N VAL A 355 18.09 45.92 7.60
CA VAL A 355 18.08 45.58 9.03
C VAL A 355 18.72 44.22 9.27
N TYR A 356 18.37 43.19 8.49
CA TYR A 356 18.98 41.86 8.56
C TYR A 356 20.50 41.92 8.33
N ARG A 357 20.96 42.69 7.33
CA ARG A 357 22.41 42.90 7.08
C ARG A 357 23.11 43.60 8.24
N LYS A 358 22.45 44.56 8.92
CA LYS A 358 22.99 45.22 10.12
C LYS A 358 23.07 44.23 11.29
N LEU A 359 22.02 43.45 11.51
CA LEU A 359 21.96 42.40 12.55
C LEU A 359 23.02 41.31 12.32
N HIS A 360 23.19 40.83 11.09
CA HIS A 360 24.23 39.85 10.75
C HIS A 360 25.63 40.39 11.04
N LYS A 361 25.90 41.67 10.76
CA LYS A 361 27.18 42.32 11.11
C LYS A 361 27.40 42.40 12.62
N SER A 362 26.39 42.78 13.41
CA SER A 362 26.51 42.82 14.87
C SER A 362 26.63 41.42 15.48
N VAL A 363 25.91 40.43 14.96
CA VAL A 363 26.01 39.02 15.37
C VAL A 363 27.41 38.48 15.09
N ALA A 364 27.98 38.72 13.91
CA ALA A 364 29.35 38.31 13.58
C ALA A 364 30.41 39.00 14.46
N ALA A 365 30.19 40.26 14.85
CA ALA A 365 31.07 40.97 15.77
C ALA A 365 30.98 40.39 17.20
N TYR A 366 29.77 40.15 17.71
CA TYR A 366 29.54 39.54 19.01
C TYR A 366 30.09 38.11 19.10
N HIS A 367 29.88 37.30 18.06
CA HIS A 367 30.46 35.95 17.95
C HIS A 367 31.99 35.97 18.12
N ARG A 368 32.69 36.88 17.44
CA ARG A 368 34.15 37.05 17.59
C ARG A 368 34.56 37.53 18.99
N GLN A 369 33.76 38.38 19.63
CA GLN A 369 34.01 38.84 21.00
C GLN A 369 33.87 37.69 22.01
N VAL A 370 32.84 36.85 21.84
CA VAL A 370 32.62 35.65 22.66
C VAL A 370 33.70 34.59 22.38
N GLU A 371 34.10 34.39 21.12
CA GLU A 371 35.23 33.52 20.73
C GLU A 371 36.52 33.95 21.45
N ALA A 372 36.82 35.25 21.47
CA ALA A 372 37.98 35.79 22.19
C ALA A 372 37.88 35.58 23.71
N SER A 373 36.72 35.88 24.32
CA SER A 373 36.51 35.70 25.76
C SER A 373 36.57 34.24 26.20
N ILE A 374 35.92 33.32 25.48
CA ILE A 374 35.98 31.88 25.76
C ILE A 374 37.42 31.36 25.62
N LYS A 375 38.17 31.80 24.59
CA LYS A 375 39.58 31.45 24.42
C LYS A 375 40.46 31.96 25.56
N GLU A 376 40.17 33.15 26.10
CA GLU A 376 40.88 33.71 27.25
C GLU A 376 40.56 32.94 28.53
N HIS A 377 39.28 32.62 28.80
CA HIS A 377 38.86 31.84 29.96
C HIS A 377 39.42 30.42 29.96
N LEU A 378 39.40 29.72 28.81
CA LEU A 378 39.95 28.36 28.70
C LEU A 378 41.48 28.33 28.88
N LYS A 379 42.18 29.44 28.59
CA LYS A 379 43.63 29.59 28.85
C LYS A 379 43.97 29.93 30.30
N LYS A 380 43.01 30.35 31.13
CA LYS A 380 43.25 30.72 32.54
C LYS A 380 43.29 29.51 33.49
N HIS A 381 42.97 28.31 33.03
CA HIS A 381 42.98 27.09 33.83
C HIS A 381 43.80 25.99 33.14
N GLU A 382 44.78 25.43 33.85
CA GLU A 382 45.70 24.38 33.36
C GLU A 382 44.97 23.14 32.82
N LEU A 383 43.81 22.82 33.38
CA LEU A 383 42.97 21.68 32.94
C LEU A 383 42.25 21.93 31.60
N THR A 384 42.00 23.20 31.22
CA THR A 384 41.26 23.55 30.00
C THR A 384 42.15 24.09 28.88
N GLU A 385 43.40 24.45 29.16
CA GLU A 385 44.38 24.82 28.15
C GLU A 385 44.56 23.77 27.01
N PRO A 386 44.68 22.45 27.26
CA PRO A 386 44.79 21.46 26.18
C PRO A 386 43.52 21.31 25.33
N LEU A 387 42.38 21.84 25.77
CA LEU A 387 41.11 21.84 25.04
C LEU A 387 40.95 23.04 24.10
N VAL A 388 41.90 23.99 24.07
CA VAL A 388 41.83 25.22 23.23
C VAL A 388 42.14 24.91 21.76
N THR A 389 41.30 24.12 21.11
CA THR A 389 41.30 23.95 19.65
C THR A 389 40.46 25.05 19.00
N LYS A 390 40.89 25.52 17.82
CA LYS A 390 40.20 26.59 17.08
C LYS A 390 38.73 26.25 16.80
N GLU A 391 38.46 24.98 16.55
CA GLU A 391 37.12 24.46 16.28
C GLU A 391 36.25 24.46 17.54
N LEU A 392 36.75 23.95 18.68
CA LEU A 392 35.96 23.91 19.91
C LEU A 392 35.56 25.31 20.39
N VAL A 393 36.49 26.28 20.37
CA VAL A 393 36.19 27.67 20.74
C VAL A 393 35.13 28.26 19.80
N TRP A 394 35.20 27.99 18.51
CA TRP A 394 34.21 28.45 17.52
C TRP A 394 32.83 27.80 17.74
N TYR A 395 32.77 26.50 18.06
CA TYR A 395 31.52 25.82 18.40
C TYR A 395 30.91 26.35 19.71
N MET A 396 31.72 26.61 20.74
CA MET A 396 31.25 27.15 22.02
C MET A 396 30.73 28.59 21.89
N ALA A 397 31.39 29.43 21.09
CA ALA A 397 30.89 30.76 20.73
C ALA A 397 29.59 30.69 19.89
N SER A 398 29.49 29.71 19.00
CA SER A 398 28.26 29.48 18.20
C SER A 398 27.10 29.01 19.06
N ALA A 399 27.35 28.12 20.02
CA ALA A 399 26.34 27.57 20.93
C ALA A 399 25.78 28.64 21.88
N THR A 400 26.65 29.48 22.46
CA THR A 400 26.23 30.61 23.32
C THR A 400 25.42 31.65 22.55
N LEU A 401 25.81 31.97 21.31
CA LEU A 401 25.02 32.80 20.39
C LEU A 401 23.66 32.17 20.05
N ALA A 402 23.63 30.87 19.72
CA ALA A 402 22.41 30.14 19.38
C ALA A 402 21.43 30.08 20.57
N LEU A 403 21.92 29.89 21.79
CA LEU A 403 21.13 29.97 23.02
C LEU A 403 20.51 31.36 23.22
N ALA A 404 21.27 32.44 23.00
CA ALA A 404 20.74 33.80 23.07
C ALA A 404 19.63 34.05 22.03
N ILE A 405 19.83 33.60 20.78
CA ILE A 405 18.83 33.69 19.71
C ILE A 405 17.57 32.86 20.07
N PHE A 406 17.75 31.67 20.62
CA PHE A 406 16.64 30.80 21.06
C PHE A 406 15.83 31.40 22.21
N CYS A 407 16.49 32.06 23.18
CA CYS A 407 15.82 32.78 24.25
C CYS A 407 15.00 33.97 23.71
N VAL A 408 15.56 34.77 22.79
CA VAL A 408 14.81 35.86 22.15
C VAL A 408 13.63 35.32 21.34
N TYR A 409 13.83 34.23 20.58
CA TYR A 409 12.75 33.56 19.86
C TYR A 409 11.63 33.05 20.79
N ARG A 410 11.99 32.42 21.92
CA ARG A 410 11.04 31.98 22.96
C ARG A 410 10.23 33.15 23.50
N LEU A 411 10.88 34.27 23.84
CA LEU A 411 10.20 35.48 24.34
C LEU A 411 9.22 36.07 23.30
N VAL A 412 9.67 36.21 22.05
CA VAL A 412 8.81 36.71 20.95
C VAL A 412 7.64 35.75 20.68
N ALA A 413 7.88 34.44 20.68
CA ALA A 413 6.83 33.44 20.51
C ALA A 413 5.81 33.47 21.68
N CYS A 414 6.26 33.65 22.92
CA CYS A 414 5.36 33.83 24.07
C CYS A 414 4.48 35.09 23.92
N ILE A 415 5.05 36.22 23.47
CA ILE A 415 4.30 37.46 23.24
C ILE A 415 3.26 37.27 22.12
N LEU A 416 3.63 36.62 21.01
CA LEU A 416 2.74 36.43 19.86
C LEU A 416 1.66 35.34 20.08
N TRP A 417 1.99 34.23 20.76
CA TRP A 417 1.06 33.11 20.97
C TRP A 417 0.19 33.22 22.23
N SER A 418 0.56 34.05 23.22
CA SER A 418 -0.25 34.27 24.43
C SER A 418 -1.68 34.77 24.13
N LYS A 419 -1.90 35.43 22.99
CA LYS A 419 -3.22 35.93 22.57
C LYS A 419 -4.18 34.89 21.98
N MET A 420 -3.73 33.68 21.65
CA MET A 420 -4.57 32.71 20.92
C MET A 420 -5.30 31.69 21.82
N ARG A 421 -5.18 31.82 23.16
CA ARG A 421 -5.71 30.83 24.11
C ARG A 421 -6.89 31.31 24.96
N LYS A 422 -7.83 32.04 24.36
CA LYS A 422 -9.20 32.23 24.88
C LYS A 422 -10.23 32.19 23.75
N SER A 423 -10.75 31.00 23.45
CA SER A 423 -12.06 30.85 22.81
C SER A 423 -12.75 29.57 23.30
N THR A 424 -13.92 29.78 23.90
CA THR A 424 -15.05 28.84 23.97
C THR A 424 -14.82 27.44 24.55
N GLN A 425 -15.03 27.30 25.86
CA GLN A 425 -15.57 26.06 26.42
C GLN A 425 -16.83 26.40 27.22
N ASN A 426 -17.93 26.60 26.49
CA ASN A 426 -19.25 26.81 27.07
C ASN A 426 -20.01 25.47 27.04
N GLY A 427 -20.62 25.07 28.16
CA GLY A 427 -21.48 23.89 28.24
C GLY A 427 -21.04 22.80 29.22
N GLN A 428 -21.42 22.95 30.49
CA GLN A 428 -22.19 21.95 31.28
C GLN A 428 -22.37 22.44 32.72
N THR A 429 -23.38 23.27 32.97
CA THR A 429 -23.91 23.51 34.33
C THR A 429 -24.68 22.27 34.80
N LYS A 430 -24.01 21.36 35.50
CA LYS A 430 -24.66 20.20 36.14
C LYS A 430 -25.21 20.57 37.52
N ASN A 431 -26.52 20.75 37.58
CA ASN A 431 -27.43 20.59 38.71
C ASN A 431 -26.81 20.48 40.11
N ALA A 432 -26.79 21.59 40.86
CA ALA A 432 -26.58 21.57 42.31
C ALA A 432 -27.86 21.06 43.01
N HIS A 433 -27.86 19.80 43.48
CA HIS A 433 -28.97 19.26 44.25
C HIS A 433 -29.14 20.00 45.59
N ARG A 434 -30.27 20.69 45.75
CA ARG A 434 -30.71 21.27 47.03
C ARG A 434 -30.82 20.17 48.09
N ARG A 435 -30.04 20.26 49.19
CA ARG A 435 -30.33 19.52 50.43
C ARG A 435 -31.39 20.27 51.25
N PRO A 436 -32.56 19.67 51.56
CA PRO A 436 -33.51 20.28 52.49
C PRO A 436 -33.02 20.13 53.94
N LYS A 437 -33.04 21.25 54.66
CA LYS A 437 -32.63 21.39 56.06
C LYS A 437 -33.69 20.78 56.98
N ARG A 438 -33.51 19.53 57.45
CA ARG A 438 -34.38 18.95 58.49
C ARG A 438 -34.04 19.54 59.85
N ARG A 439 -35.05 20.07 60.55
CA ARG A 439 -34.98 20.50 61.95
C ARG A 439 -34.91 19.28 62.88
N HIS A 440 -34.37 19.49 64.08
CA HIS A 440 -34.46 18.56 65.21
C HIS A 440 -35.93 18.30 65.62
N ALA A 441 -36.15 17.11 66.16
CA ALA A 441 -37.20 16.80 67.13
C ALA A 441 -36.65 15.73 68.10
N ASP A 442 -36.78 16.02 69.39
CA ASP A 442 -36.73 15.16 70.58
C ASP A 442 -35.88 13.87 70.61
N LYS A 443 -34.75 13.92 71.32
CA LYS A 443 -34.64 13.38 72.70
C LYS A 443 -33.36 13.83 73.39
#